data_AF-A0A945F5M2-F1
#
_entry.id   AF-A0A945F5M2-F1
#
_cell.length_a   1.000
_cell.length_b   1.000
_cell.length_c   1.000
_cell.angle_alpha   90.00
_cell.angle_beta   90.00
_cell.angle_gamma   90.00
#
_symmetry.space_group_name_H-M   'P 1'
#
loop_
_entity.id
_entity.type
_entity.pdbx_description
1 polymer ?
#
loop_
_entity_poly.entity_id
_entity_poly.type
_entity_poly.pdbx_seq_one_letter_code
_entity_poly.pdbx_strand_id
1 'polypeptide(L)'
;MILITDGGSTKCDWILLDQTGDIVLKTRTKGLNPAVVPEENVRERILANQDLQPYVNEVTVVDFYGAGCGTKTPIMMLTKILTEIFPAAKVTVNEDMVAAVYAATTEPGIVCILGTGSNSCYFDGTNVHNGIESLGYTLMDEASGNYFGKRLIRDYFYKKMPTQLALEFEKKFNLDPDEIKNHLYKRHNPNMYLASFAEFIFTSTEVNGYFYKLITEGMLKFIEYRILCFKESQNVPIHFIGSIAHFSEDIIKDCMKPYNLELGNIIRRPIDGLIDYYRQNKLS
;
A
#
# COMPACT_ATOMS: atom_id res chain seq x y z
N MET A 1 7.70 9.74 -23.70
CA MET A 1 7.93 9.84 -22.23
C MET A 1 7.33 8.63 -21.53
N ILE A 2 7.82 8.26 -20.34
CA ILE A 2 7.29 7.12 -19.56
C ILE A 2 6.48 7.64 -18.38
N LEU A 3 5.21 7.26 -18.30
CA LEU A 3 4.33 7.59 -17.17
C LEU A 3 4.21 6.36 -16.26
N ILE A 4 4.60 6.53 -15.00
CA ILE A 4 4.61 5.47 -13.99
C ILE A 4 3.60 5.84 -12.91
N THR A 5 2.85 4.86 -12.40
CA THR A 5 1.93 5.09 -11.29
C THR A 5 2.20 4.22 -10.07
N ASP A 6 1.87 4.74 -8.89
CA ASP A 6 1.67 3.98 -7.65
C ASP A 6 0.24 4.25 -7.16
N GLY A 7 -0.67 3.33 -7.50
CA GLY A 7 -2.11 3.43 -7.33
C GLY A 7 -2.62 2.69 -6.10
N GLY A 8 -2.91 3.41 -5.03
CA GLY A 8 -3.62 2.86 -3.87
C GLY A 8 -5.13 3.09 -3.93
N SER A 9 -5.85 2.62 -2.90
CA SER A 9 -7.28 2.91 -2.71
C SER A 9 -7.54 4.37 -2.31
N THR A 10 -6.58 5.03 -1.66
CA THR A 10 -6.67 6.44 -1.20
C THR A 10 -6.30 7.44 -2.29
N LYS A 11 -5.16 7.20 -2.92
CA LYS A 11 -4.47 8.11 -3.83
C LYS A 11 -3.79 7.31 -4.92
N CYS A 12 -3.56 7.94 -6.06
CA CYS A 12 -2.68 7.42 -7.09
C CYS A 12 -1.63 8.50 -7.39
N ASP A 13 -0.36 8.18 -7.12
CA ASP A 13 0.77 9.03 -7.46
C ASP A 13 1.15 8.76 -8.93
N TRP A 14 1.37 9.83 -9.70
CA TRP A 14 1.76 9.78 -11.10
C TRP A 14 3.10 10.47 -11.29
N ILE A 15 4.03 9.79 -11.98
CA ILE A 15 5.35 10.32 -12.29
C ILE A 15 5.63 10.17 -13.77
N LEU A 16 5.91 11.29 -14.43
CA LEU A 16 6.34 11.34 -15.82
C LEU A 16 7.85 11.48 -15.86
N LEU A 17 8.51 10.52 -16.51
CA LEU A 17 9.93 10.55 -16.80
C LEU A 17 10.18 10.85 -18.28
N ASP A 18 11.20 11.65 -18.56
CA ASP A 18 11.72 11.79 -19.91
C ASP A 18 12.63 10.61 -20.30
N GLN A 19 13.27 10.70 -21.47
CA GLN A 19 14.15 9.65 -21.99
C GLN A 19 15.49 9.53 -21.22
N THR A 20 15.87 10.57 -20.47
CA THR A 20 17.09 10.59 -19.65
C THR A 20 16.84 10.08 -18.23
N GLY A 21 15.55 9.89 -17.86
CA GLY A 21 15.15 9.48 -16.53
C GLY A 21 14.91 10.64 -15.57
N ASP A 22 14.87 11.87 -16.07
CA ASP A 22 14.52 13.05 -15.27
C ASP A 22 13.01 13.17 -15.08
N ILE A 23 12.62 13.65 -13.90
CA ILE A 23 11.21 13.81 -13.54
C ILE A 23 10.68 15.08 -14.20
N VAL A 24 9.82 14.92 -15.20
CA VAL A 24 9.11 16.01 -15.90
C VAL A 24 7.90 16.47 -15.10
N LEU A 25 7.18 15.53 -14.49
CA LEU A 25 5.97 15.81 -13.71
C LEU A 25 5.81 14.83 -12.55
N LYS A 26 5.38 15.36 -11.40
CA LYS A 26 4.90 14.59 -10.26
C LYS A 26 3.55 15.15 -9.81
N THR A 27 2.49 14.37 -9.98
CA THR A 27 1.12 14.79 -9.64
C THR A 27 0.35 13.64 -9.00
N ARG A 28 -0.87 13.90 -8.53
CA ARG A 28 -1.68 12.94 -7.79
C ARG A 28 -3.15 13.03 -8.13
N THR A 29 -3.81 11.88 -8.21
CA THR A 29 -5.27 11.77 -8.26
C THR A 29 -5.81 11.05 -7.02
N LYS A 30 -7.15 11.04 -6.88
CA LYS A 30 -7.82 10.13 -5.95
C LYS A 30 -7.51 8.68 -6.34
N GLY A 31 -7.54 7.76 -5.38
CA GLY A 31 -7.21 6.35 -5.61
C GLY A 31 -7.99 5.72 -6.75
N LEU A 32 -7.35 4.79 -7.47
CA LEU A 32 -7.87 4.23 -8.72
C LEU A 32 -8.07 2.71 -8.65
N ASN A 33 -8.15 2.16 -7.44
CA ASN A 33 -8.33 0.73 -7.22
C ASN A 33 -9.59 0.22 -7.96
N PRO A 34 -9.42 -0.56 -9.04
CA PRO A 34 -10.52 -0.97 -9.91
C PRO A 34 -11.42 -2.05 -9.28
N ALA A 35 -11.03 -2.64 -8.14
CA ALA A 35 -11.88 -3.57 -7.40
C ALA A 35 -12.95 -2.86 -6.54
N VAL A 36 -12.82 -1.55 -6.31
CA VAL A 36 -13.75 -0.79 -5.45
C VAL A 36 -14.27 0.51 -6.09
N VAL A 37 -13.60 1.01 -7.13
CA VAL A 37 -14.00 2.23 -7.84
C VAL A 37 -14.65 1.86 -9.19
N PRO A 38 -15.90 2.27 -9.45
CA PRO A 38 -16.56 2.06 -10.75
C PRO A 38 -15.79 2.67 -11.94
N GLU A 39 -15.94 2.07 -13.13
CA GLU A 39 -15.24 2.47 -14.38
C GLU A 39 -15.37 3.96 -14.68
N GLU A 40 -16.59 4.50 -14.63
CA GLU A 40 -16.85 5.92 -14.87
C GLU A 40 -16.04 6.85 -13.94
N ASN A 41 -15.98 6.50 -12.65
CA ASN A 41 -15.29 7.28 -11.64
C ASN A 41 -13.77 7.19 -11.79
N VAL A 42 -13.22 6.07 -12.29
CA VAL A 42 -11.79 5.95 -12.59
C VAL A 42 -11.42 6.92 -13.71
N ARG A 43 -12.18 6.92 -14.82
CA ARG A 43 -11.95 7.83 -15.95
C ARG A 43 -12.01 9.29 -15.54
N GLU A 44 -13.07 9.68 -14.82
CA GLU A 44 -13.24 11.05 -14.35
C GLU A 44 -12.09 11.51 -13.46
N ARG A 45 -11.62 10.66 -12.54
CA ARG A 45 -10.49 10.98 -11.64
C ARG A 45 -9.19 11.24 -12.39
N ILE A 46 -8.92 10.50 -13.47
CA ILE A 46 -7.73 10.69 -14.31
C ILE A 46 -7.85 11.99 -15.10
N LEU A 47 -9.00 12.20 -15.76
CA LEU A 47 -9.22 13.39 -16.61
C LEU A 47 -9.29 14.69 -15.81
N ALA A 48 -9.73 14.63 -14.55
CA ALA A 48 -9.73 15.78 -13.65
C ALA A 48 -8.31 16.27 -13.29
N ASN A 49 -7.26 15.51 -13.58
CA ASN A 49 -5.88 15.93 -13.35
C ASN A 49 -5.40 16.86 -14.48
N GLN A 50 -5.51 18.17 -14.24
CA GLN A 50 -5.10 19.19 -15.22
C GLN A 50 -3.60 19.16 -15.53
N ASP A 51 -2.76 18.71 -14.59
CA ASP A 51 -1.31 18.64 -14.79
C ASP A 51 -0.91 17.55 -15.80
N LEU A 52 -1.70 16.48 -15.92
CA LEU A 52 -1.45 15.39 -16.86
C LEU A 52 -1.88 15.71 -18.29
N GLN A 53 -2.90 16.58 -18.46
CA GLN A 53 -3.51 16.87 -19.76
C GLN A 53 -2.51 17.29 -20.85
N PRO A 54 -1.50 18.15 -20.59
CA PRO A 54 -0.52 18.55 -21.61
C PRO A 54 0.27 17.37 -22.19
N TYR A 55 0.48 16.31 -21.42
CA TYR A 55 1.40 15.22 -21.78
C TYR A 55 0.69 14.01 -22.39
N VAL A 56 -0.65 14.00 -22.43
CA VAL A 56 -1.45 12.84 -22.88
C VAL A 56 -1.00 12.27 -24.23
N ASN A 57 -0.63 13.13 -25.18
CA ASN A 57 -0.17 12.72 -26.52
C ASN A 57 1.35 12.48 -26.61
N GLU A 58 2.13 12.87 -25.60
CA GLU A 58 3.59 12.73 -25.55
C GLU A 58 4.06 11.48 -24.78
N VAL A 59 3.16 10.93 -23.96
CA VAL A 59 3.38 9.68 -23.25
C VAL A 59 3.39 8.52 -24.25
N THR A 60 4.48 7.77 -24.24
CA THR A 60 4.72 6.62 -25.13
C THR A 60 4.66 5.29 -24.39
N VAL A 61 4.76 5.32 -23.06
CA VAL A 61 4.61 4.16 -22.18
C VAL A 61 3.83 4.58 -20.94
N VAL A 62 2.83 3.80 -20.55
CA VAL A 62 2.13 3.92 -19.27
C VAL A 62 2.31 2.60 -18.53
N ASP A 63 3.06 2.61 -17.43
CA ASP A 63 3.16 1.47 -16.54
C ASP A 63 2.41 1.77 -15.24
N PHE A 64 1.22 1.20 -15.16
CA PHE A 64 0.35 1.36 -14.00
C PHE A 64 0.59 0.23 -13.00
N TYR A 65 0.94 0.59 -11.76
CA TYR A 65 0.97 -0.32 -10.63
C TYR A 65 -0.07 0.09 -9.61
N GLY A 66 -0.93 -0.82 -9.17
CA GLY A 66 -1.87 -0.45 -8.12
C GLY A 66 -2.71 -1.57 -7.51
N ALA A 67 -3.23 -1.28 -6.32
CA ALA A 67 -4.10 -2.16 -5.55
C ALA A 67 -5.37 -2.50 -6.35
N GLY A 68 -5.81 -3.75 -6.24
CA GLY A 68 -7.01 -4.25 -6.94
C GLY A 68 -6.78 -4.65 -8.40
N CYS A 69 -5.54 -4.58 -8.90
CA CYS A 69 -5.16 -5.02 -10.24
C CYS A 69 -4.70 -6.49 -10.29
N GLY A 70 -5.29 -7.37 -9.46
CA GLY A 70 -4.86 -8.76 -9.32
C GLY A 70 -5.54 -9.79 -10.19
N THR A 71 -6.67 -9.42 -10.78
CA THR A 71 -7.45 -10.33 -11.62
C THR A 71 -7.67 -9.75 -13.01
N LYS A 72 -8.00 -10.62 -13.96
CA LYS A 72 -8.10 -10.26 -15.38
C LYS A 72 -9.12 -9.14 -15.64
N THR A 73 -10.27 -9.15 -14.97
CA THR A 73 -11.35 -8.18 -15.21
C THR A 73 -10.95 -6.74 -14.83
N PRO A 74 -10.48 -6.45 -13.60
CA PRO A 74 -9.98 -5.13 -13.24
C PRO A 74 -8.79 -4.66 -14.11
N ILE A 75 -7.85 -5.56 -14.43
CA ILE A 75 -6.71 -5.25 -15.32
C ILE A 75 -7.21 -4.81 -16.70
N MET A 76 -8.13 -5.55 -17.31
CA MET A 76 -8.68 -5.21 -18.64
C MET A 76 -9.43 -3.88 -18.63
N MET A 77 -10.25 -3.65 -17.60
CA MET A 77 -10.99 -2.39 -17.43
C MET A 77 -10.04 -1.20 -17.40
N LEU A 78 -9.01 -1.26 -16.54
CA LEU A 78 -8.07 -0.16 -16.38
C LEU A 78 -7.17 0.01 -17.62
N THR A 79 -6.74 -1.10 -18.23
CA THR A 79 -5.97 -1.07 -19.48
C THR A 79 -6.74 -0.36 -20.59
N LYS A 80 -8.04 -0.65 -20.73
CA LYS A 80 -8.91 -0.01 -21.72
C LYS A 80 -8.99 1.51 -21.47
N ILE A 81 -9.29 1.94 -20.23
CA ILE A 81 -9.37 3.36 -19.88
C ILE A 81 -8.05 4.08 -20.17
N LEU A 82 -6.94 3.51 -19.72
CA LEU A 82 -5.62 4.12 -19.91
C LEU A 82 -5.23 4.19 -21.38
N THR A 83 -5.58 3.18 -22.19
CA THR A 83 -5.33 3.19 -23.65
C THR A 83 -6.18 4.25 -24.36
N GLU A 84 -7.43 4.44 -23.94
CA GLU A 84 -8.29 5.52 -24.47
C GLU A 84 -7.76 6.91 -24.09
N ILE A 85 -7.23 7.07 -22.87
CA ILE A 85 -6.69 8.34 -22.40
C ILE A 85 -5.34 8.64 -23.03
N PHE A 86 -4.44 7.67 -23.14
CA PHE A 86 -3.07 7.83 -23.65
C PHE A 86 -2.90 7.08 -25.00
N PRO A 87 -3.39 7.63 -26.11
CA PRO A 87 -3.55 6.89 -27.37
C PRO A 87 -2.22 6.48 -28.03
N ALA A 88 -1.13 7.21 -27.75
CA ALA A 88 0.20 6.91 -28.28
C ALA A 88 1.00 5.95 -27.40
N ALA A 89 0.46 5.56 -26.24
CA ALA A 89 1.21 4.82 -25.24
C ALA A 89 1.01 3.31 -25.34
N LYS A 90 2.09 2.55 -25.10
CA LYS A 90 1.98 1.15 -24.70
C LYS A 90 1.61 1.10 -23.21
N VAL A 91 0.47 0.48 -22.90
CA VAL A 91 -0.05 0.40 -21.52
C VAL A 91 0.24 -0.97 -20.90
N THR A 92 0.81 -0.96 -19.70
CA THR A 92 0.93 -2.13 -18.81
C THR A 92 0.18 -1.84 -17.52
N VAL A 93 -0.60 -2.80 -17.01
CA VAL A 93 -1.27 -2.71 -15.71
C VAL A 93 -0.86 -3.90 -14.86
N ASN A 94 -0.29 -3.63 -13.69
CA ASN A 94 0.19 -4.63 -12.73
C ASN A 94 -0.34 -4.32 -11.32
N GLU A 95 -0.26 -5.32 -10.44
CA GLU A 95 -0.52 -5.13 -9.01
C GLU A 95 0.51 -4.20 -8.35
N ASP A 96 0.10 -3.61 -7.23
CA ASP A 96 0.96 -2.81 -6.34
C ASP A 96 2.17 -3.59 -5.81
N MET A 97 2.03 -4.91 -5.63
CA MET A 97 3.15 -5.78 -5.24
C MET A 97 4.32 -5.72 -6.23
N VAL A 98 4.07 -5.57 -7.53
CA VAL A 98 5.14 -5.47 -8.54
C VAL A 98 5.93 -4.17 -8.37
N ALA A 99 5.25 -3.05 -8.13
CA ALA A 99 5.92 -1.78 -7.81
C ALA A 99 6.70 -1.88 -6.50
N ALA A 100 6.14 -2.53 -5.48
CA ALA A 100 6.83 -2.74 -4.21
C ALA A 100 8.12 -3.55 -4.38
N VAL A 101 8.10 -4.61 -5.20
CA VAL A 101 9.28 -5.41 -5.53
C VAL A 101 10.33 -4.57 -6.23
N TYR A 102 9.98 -3.90 -7.34
CA TYR A 102 10.92 -3.08 -8.10
C TYR A 102 11.49 -1.91 -7.29
N ALA A 103 10.74 -1.39 -6.33
CA ALA A 103 11.25 -0.39 -5.41
C ALA A 103 12.24 -0.96 -4.39
N ALA A 104 12.12 -2.23 -4.03
CA ALA A 104 12.84 -2.83 -2.90
C ALA A 104 14.08 -3.61 -3.27
N THR A 105 14.07 -4.38 -4.37
CA THR A 105 15.16 -5.31 -4.70
C THR A 105 15.13 -5.76 -6.17
N THR A 106 16.30 -6.10 -6.71
CA THR A 106 16.48 -6.87 -7.95
C THR A 106 16.90 -8.32 -7.69
N GLU A 107 17.26 -8.64 -6.44
CA GLU A 107 17.66 -9.97 -5.98
C GLU A 107 16.48 -10.72 -5.34
N PRO A 108 16.55 -12.06 -5.23
CA PRO A 108 15.51 -12.84 -4.57
C PRO A 108 15.22 -12.34 -3.14
N GLY A 109 13.94 -12.21 -2.81
CA GLY A 109 13.52 -11.61 -1.54
C GLY A 109 12.03 -11.74 -1.29
N ILE A 110 11.62 -11.74 -0.02
CA ILE A 110 10.21 -11.59 0.33
C ILE A 110 9.92 -10.10 0.44
N VAL A 111 8.88 -9.64 -0.23
CA VAL A 111 8.48 -8.24 -0.24
C VAL A 111 7.11 -8.12 0.40
N CYS A 112 6.99 -7.26 1.39
CA CYS A 112 5.80 -7.05 2.19
C CYS A 112 5.29 -5.61 2.04
N ILE A 113 3.98 -5.43 1.89
CA ILE A 113 3.34 -4.12 1.96
C ILE A 113 2.63 -4.01 3.32
N LEU A 114 2.92 -2.96 4.09
CA LEU A 114 2.20 -2.56 5.30
C LEU A 114 1.76 -1.09 5.16
N GLY A 115 0.53 -0.89 4.69
CA GLY A 115 -0.07 0.42 4.44
C GLY A 115 -1.51 0.48 4.95
N THR A 116 -2.45 0.96 4.14
CA THR A 116 -3.88 0.89 4.48
C THR A 116 -4.33 -0.55 4.67
N GLY A 117 -3.92 -1.46 3.77
CA GLY A 117 -4.01 -2.92 3.91
C GLY A 117 -2.62 -3.54 4.05
N SER A 118 -2.54 -4.86 3.99
CA SER A 118 -1.26 -5.57 4.02
C SER A 118 -1.20 -6.68 2.99
N ASN A 119 -0.03 -6.91 2.41
CA ASN A 119 0.18 -7.99 1.44
C ASN A 119 1.64 -8.46 1.48
N SER A 120 1.92 -9.59 0.82
CA SER A 120 3.27 -10.14 0.72
C SER A 120 3.42 -11.06 -0.49
N CYS A 121 4.62 -11.06 -1.08
CA CYS A 121 5.00 -11.95 -2.17
C CYS A 121 6.46 -12.39 -2.01
N TYR A 122 6.82 -13.49 -2.67
CA TYR A 122 8.20 -13.88 -2.90
C TYR A 122 8.62 -13.46 -4.31
N PHE A 123 9.72 -12.74 -4.45
CA PHE A 123 10.34 -12.43 -5.73
C PHE A 123 11.54 -13.35 -5.92
N ASP A 124 11.61 -14.06 -7.04
CA ASP A 124 12.70 -15.02 -7.33
C ASP A 124 13.88 -14.39 -8.10
N GLY A 125 13.91 -13.06 -8.23
CA GLY A 125 14.84 -12.32 -9.08
C GLY A 125 14.29 -12.03 -10.49
N THR A 126 13.19 -12.66 -10.89
CA THR A 126 12.55 -12.45 -12.21
C THR A 126 11.04 -12.30 -12.11
N ASN A 127 10.37 -13.17 -11.34
CA ASN A 127 8.92 -13.27 -11.23
C ASN A 127 8.46 -13.09 -9.79
N VAL A 128 7.26 -12.53 -9.66
CA VAL A 128 6.55 -12.38 -8.39
C VAL A 128 5.66 -13.59 -8.15
N HIS A 129 5.86 -14.25 -7.01
CA HIS A 129 5.11 -15.41 -6.55
C HIS A 129 4.26 -15.01 -5.34
N ASN A 130 2.95 -15.09 -5.50
CA ASN A 130 2.01 -14.86 -4.41
C ASN A 130 1.95 -16.09 -3.50
N GLY A 131 1.93 -15.86 -2.19
CA GLY A 131 1.79 -16.93 -1.20
C GLY A 131 0.32 -17.19 -0.91
N ILE A 132 -0.22 -16.44 0.05
CA ILE A 132 -1.62 -16.53 0.46
C ILE A 132 -2.43 -15.42 -0.21
N GLU A 133 -3.55 -15.79 -0.83
CA GLU A 133 -4.51 -14.85 -1.40
C GLU A 133 -5.03 -13.88 -0.32
N SER A 134 -5.00 -12.57 -0.60
CA SER A 134 -5.51 -11.58 0.35
C SER A 134 -7.03 -11.47 0.25
N LEU A 135 -7.72 -11.71 1.37
CA LEU A 135 -9.17 -11.51 1.48
C LEU A 135 -9.54 -10.09 1.96
N GLY A 136 -8.54 -9.22 2.11
CA GLY A 136 -8.70 -7.81 2.46
C GLY A 136 -9.22 -7.53 3.87
N TYR A 137 -9.45 -6.24 4.12
CA TYR A 137 -9.64 -5.63 5.44
C TYR A 137 -10.74 -6.23 6.32
N THR A 138 -11.75 -6.87 5.74
CA THR A 138 -12.83 -7.47 6.52
C THR A 138 -12.35 -8.71 7.26
N LEU A 139 -11.59 -9.57 6.57
CA LEU A 139 -11.21 -10.90 7.03
C LEU A 139 -9.74 -11.00 7.47
N MET A 140 -8.84 -10.25 6.84
CA MET A 140 -7.38 -10.34 7.02
C MET A 140 -6.78 -8.95 7.27
N ASP A 141 -5.70 -8.62 6.53
CA ASP A 141 -4.91 -7.40 6.61
C ASP A 141 -4.14 -7.22 7.93
N GLU A 142 -3.65 -8.30 8.53
CA GLU A 142 -2.80 -8.27 9.73
C GLU A 142 -1.67 -7.22 9.61
N ALA A 143 -1.42 -6.49 10.70
CA ALA A 143 -0.43 -5.40 10.76
C ALA A 143 -0.65 -4.21 9.80
N SER A 144 -1.78 -4.13 9.11
CA SER A 144 -2.13 -2.94 8.33
C SER A 144 -2.70 -1.81 9.19
N GLY A 145 -2.82 -0.62 8.59
CA GLY A 145 -3.52 0.51 9.19
C GLY A 145 -4.99 0.17 9.49
N ASN A 146 -5.71 -0.51 8.60
CA ASN A 146 -7.11 -0.85 8.86
C ASN A 146 -7.27 -1.86 10.01
N TYR A 147 -6.30 -2.76 10.16
CA TYR A 147 -6.24 -3.71 11.26
C TYR A 147 -6.05 -3.01 12.59
N PHE A 148 -5.06 -2.12 12.68
CA PHE A 148 -4.79 -1.36 13.89
C PHE A 148 -5.92 -0.39 14.23
N GLY A 149 -6.51 0.28 13.24
CA GLY A 149 -7.66 1.15 13.47
C GLY A 149 -8.88 0.40 13.99
N LYS A 150 -9.21 -0.76 13.42
CA LYS A 150 -10.26 -1.66 13.93
C LYS A 150 -9.96 -2.07 15.37
N ARG A 151 -8.70 -2.38 15.70
CA ARG A 151 -8.29 -2.76 17.05
C ARG A 151 -8.44 -1.60 18.05
N LEU A 152 -8.03 -0.39 17.70
CA LEU A 152 -8.16 0.80 18.56
C LEU A 152 -9.63 1.12 18.88
N ILE A 153 -10.50 1.12 17.87
CA ILE A 153 -11.96 1.34 18.07
C ILE A 153 -12.51 0.28 19.03
N ARG A 154 -12.18 -1.00 18.81
CA ARG A 154 -12.62 -2.09 19.69
C ARG A 154 -12.12 -1.90 21.12
N ASP A 155 -10.83 -1.64 21.30
CA ASP A 155 -10.24 -1.48 22.63
C ASP A 155 -10.82 -0.28 23.37
N TYR A 156 -11.16 0.81 22.67
CA TYR A 156 -11.88 1.95 23.25
C TYR A 156 -13.27 1.53 23.76
N PHE A 157 -14.12 0.96 22.91
CA PHE A 157 -15.49 0.58 23.30
C PHE A 157 -15.55 -0.54 24.34
N TYR A 158 -14.59 -1.48 24.33
CA TYR A 158 -14.46 -2.52 25.35
C TYR A 158 -13.73 -2.06 26.62
N LYS A 159 -13.37 -0.77 26.73
CA LYS A 159 -12.66 -0.18 27.88
C LYS A 159 -11.35 -0.92 28.19
N LYS A 160 -10.64 -1.35 27.15
CA LYS A 160 -9.31 -1.99 27.22
C LYS A 160 -8.17 -1.01 26.94
N MET A 161 -8.47 0.11 26.30
CA MET A 161 -7.52 1.21 26.12
C MET A 161 -7.21 1.88 27.47
N PRO A 162 -5.93 2.21 27.79
CA PRO A 162 -5.59 2.96 28.99
C PRO A 162 -6.35 4.28 29.09
N THR A 163 -6.80 4.66 30.29
CA THR A 163 -7.72 5.79 30.50
C THR A 163 -7.22 7.10 29.89
N GLN A 164 -5.95 7.44 30.07
CA GLN A 164 -5.39 8.67 29.51
C GLN A 164 -5.41 8.67 27.97
N LEU A 165 -5.05 7.53 27.35
CA LEU A 165 -5.09 7.38 25.90
C LEU A 165 -6.52 7.39 25.37
N ALA A 166 -7.49 6.83 26.11
CA ALA A 166 -8.90 6.87 25.72
C ALA A 166 -9.42 8.31 25.67
N LEU A 167 -9.06 9.16 26.64
CA LEU A 167 -9.38 10.59 26.66
C LEU A 167 -8.73 11.36 25.50
N GLU A 168 -7.52 10.99 25.09
CA GLU A 168 -6.86 11.58 23.93
C GLU A 168 -7.48 11.11 22.61
N PHE A 169 -7.87 9.84 22.55
CA PHE A 169 -8.51 9.23 21.39
C PHE A 169 -9.88 9.85 21.11
N GLU A 170 -10.73 10.01 22.13
CA GLU A 170 -12.06 10.65 21.98
C GLU A 170 -11.98 12.15 21.66
N LYS A 171 -10.89 12.82 22.02
CA LYS A 171 -10.65 14.22 21.63
C LYS A 171 -10.24 14.34 20.15
N LYS A 172 -9.51 13.34 19.63
CA LYS A 172 -8.99 13.37 18.25
C LYS A 172 -10.01 12.88 17.23
N PHE A 173 -10.88 11.93 17.59
CA PHE A 173 -11.79 11.28 16.64
C PHE A 173 -13.25 11.38 17.05
N ASN A 174 -14.15 11.40 16.06
CA ASN A 174 -15.57 11.22 16.30
C ASN A 174 -15.88 9.74 16.57
N LEU A 175 -16.20 9.43 17.82
CA LEU A 175 -16.50 8.08 18.30
C LEU A 175 -18.01 7.84 18.49
N ASP A 176 -18.86 8.65 17.86
CA ASP A 176 -20.29 8.38 17.82
C ASP A 176 -20.58 7.02 17.14
N PRO A 177 -21.31 6.10 17.80
CA PRO A 177 -21.56 4.77 17.26
C PRO A 177 -22.28 4.77 15.91
N ASP A 178 -23.16 5.73 15.65
CA ASP A 178 -23.94 5.76 14.42
C ASP A 178 -23.13 6.35 13.26
N GLU A 179 -22.26 7.34 13.52
CA GLU A 179 -21.27 7.79 12.53
C GLU A 179 -20.27 6.67 12.17
N ILE A 180 -19.78 5.90 13.14
CA ILE A 180 -18.90 4.75 12.86
C ILE A 180 -19.62 3.72 11.99
N LYS A 181 -20.84 3.30 12.37
CA LYS A 181 -21.63 2.35 11.58
C LYS A 181 -21.92 2.87 10.18
N ASN A 182 -22.21 4.17 10.03
CA ASN A 182 -22.45 4.79 8.73
C ASN A 182 -21.22 4.68 7.83
N HIS A 183 -20.02 4.97 8.36
CA HIS A 183 -18.77 4.82 7.61
C HIS A 183 -18.46 3.36 7.24
N LEU A 184 -18.76 2.41 8.13
CA LEU A 184 -18.45 1.00 7.90
C LEU A 184 -19.43 0.30 6.94
N TYR A 185 -20.72 0.64 7.02
CA TYR A 185 -21.77 -0.14 6.34
C TYR A 185 -22.46 0.60 5.19
N LYS A 186 -22.34 1.93 5.11
CA LYS A 186 -23.12 2.74 4.13
C LYS A 186 -22.27 3.62 3.24
N ARG A 187 -21.10 4.09 3.70
CA ARG A 187 -20.20 4.94 2.90
C ARG A 187 -19.17 4.11 2.14
N HIS A 188 -18.58 4.73 1.11
CA HIS A 188 -17.49 4.14 0.36
C HIS A 188 -16.19 4.08 1.19
N ASN A 189 -15.37 3.08 0.89
CA ASN A 189 -14.01 2.90 1.43
C ASN A 189 -13.88 2.75 2.98
N PRO A 190 -14.62 1.81 3.58
CA PRO A 190 -14.56 1.54 5.02
C PRO A 190 -13.16 1.14 5.52
N ASN A 191 -12.35 0.48 4.69
CA ASN A 191 -10.96 0.16 5.00
C ASN A 191 -10.10 1.41 5.25
N MET A 192 -10.32 2.48 4.48
CA MET A 192 -9.61 3.74 4.64
C MET A 192 -10.06 4.49 5.88
N TYR A 193 -11.37 4.48 6.15
CA TYR A 193 -11.92 5.01 7.40
C TYR A 193 -11.32 4.31 8.61
N LEU A 194 -11.22 2.97 8.60
CA LEU A 194 -10.53 2.24 9.66
C LEU A 194 -9.06 2.63 9.76
N ALA A 195 -8.35 2.68 8.62
CA ALA A 195 -6.92 3.00 8.63
C ALA A 195 -6.59 4.41 9.14
N SER A 196 -7.52 5.38 9.05
CA SER A 196 -7.26 6.73 9.59
C SER A 196 -7.10 6.74 11.12
N PHE A 197 -7.72 5.80 11.83
CA PHE A 197 -7.52 5.67 13.28
C PHE A 197 -6.12 5.19 13.65
N ALA A 198 -5.44 4.44 12.77
CA ALA A 198 -4.07 4.01 13.02
C ALA A 198 -3.08 5.19 13.11
N GLU A 199 -3.43 6.35 12.56
CA GLU A 199 -2.68 7.58 12.75
C GLU A 199 -2.47 7.89 14.24
N PHE A 200 -3.41 7.51 15.12
CA PHE A 200 -3.28 7.68 16.57
C PHE A 200 -2.03 6.99 17.14
N ILE A 201 -1.62 5.87 16.55
CA ILE A 201 -0.42 5.13 16.93
C ILE A 201 0.81 5.81 16.31
N PHE A 202 0.78 6.02 14.99
CA PHE A 202 1.96 6.35 14.20
C PHE A 202 2.27 7.84 14.08
N THR A 203 1.44 8.71 14.68
CA THR A 203 1.76 10.14 14.87
C THR A 203 2.03 10.52 16.32
N SER A 204 1.97 9.54 17.23
CA SER A 204 2.40 9.75 18.62
C SER A 204 3.88 10.10 18.65
N THR A 205 4.26 11.08 19.47
CA THR A 205 5.68 11.45 19.68
C THR A 205 6.46 10.32 20.34
N GLU A 206 5.78 9.48 21.13
CA GLU A 206 6.36 8.32 21.80
C GLU A 206 5.47 7.09 21.61
N VAL A 207 6.10 5.95 21.30
CA VAL A 207 5.42 4.66 21.27
C VAL A 207 5.40 4.09 22.68
N ASN A 208 4.29 4.31 23.39
CA ASN A 208 4.11 3.77 24.74
C ASN A 208 3.91 2.24 24.72
N GLY A 209 3.94 1.61 25.90
CA GLY A 209 3.81 0.15 26.03
C GLY A 209 2.50 -0.43 25.49
N TYR A 210 1.41 0.34 25.44
CA TYR A 210 0.16 -0.09 24.83
C TYR A 210 0.27 -0.16 23.30
N PHE A 211 0.81 0.88 22.67
CA PHE A 211 1.05 0.90 21.23
C PHE A 211 2.08 -0.14 20.80
N TYR A 212 3.18 -0.27 21.54
CA TYR A 212 4.20 -1.29 21.28
C TYR A 212 3.60 -2.70 21.27
N LYS A 213 2.75 -3.00 22.27
CA LYS A 213 2.05 -4.28 22.35
C LYS A 213 1.12 -4.51 21.15
N LEU A 214 0.32 -3.51 20.76
CA LEU A 214 -0.59 -3.64 19.62
C LEU A 214 0.17 -3.94 18.33
N ILE A 215 1.23 -3.17 18.04
CA ILE A 215 2.04 -3.35 16.83
C ILE A 215 2.70 -4.73 16.84
N THR A 216 3.28 -5.13 17.98
CA THR A 216 3.90 -6.46 18.16
C THR A 216 2.90 -7.59 17.88
N GLU A 217 1.70 -7.55 18.48
CA GLU A 217 0.65 -8.56 18.26
C GLU A 217 0.24 -8.66 16.79
N GLY A 218 0.13 -7.52 16.09
CA GLY A 218 -0.20 -7.48 14.66
C GLY A 218 0.94 -8.04 13.81
N MET A 219 2.17 -7.62 14.08
CA MET A 219 3.36 -8.02 13.33
C MET A 219 3.68 -9.49 13.47
N LEU A 220 3.56 -10.07 14.67
CA LEU A 220 3.77 -11.52 14.85
C LEU A 220 2.79 -12.34 14.01
N LYS A 221 1.51 -11.95 13.98
CA LYS A 221 0.52 -12.61 13.12
C LYS A 221 0.82 -12.43 11.64
N PHE A 222 1.26 -11.23 11.25
CA PHE A 222 1.68 -11.00 9.87
C PHE A 222 2.88 -11.88 9.50
N ILE A 223 3.88 -12.02 10.37
CA ILE A 223 5.01 -12.93 10.14
C ILE A 223 4.53 -14.36 9.96
N GLU A 224 3.71 -14.87 10.88
CA GLU A 224 3.20 -16.24 10.85
C GLU A 224 2.37 -16.56 9.60
N TYR A 225 1.49 -15.65 9.20
CA TYR A 225 0.55 -15.91 8.11
C TYR A 225 1.02 -15.40 6.75
N ARG A 226 1.85 -14.36 6.69
CA ARG A 226 2.20 -13.67 5.45
C ARG A 226 3.66 -13.82 5.05
N ILE A 227 4.54 -14.23 5.95
CA ILE A 227 5.97 -14.43 5.68
C ILE A 227 6.34 -15.91 5.73
N LEU A 228 6.01 -16.60 6.82
CA LEU A 228 6.42 -17.99 7.02
C LEU A 228 5.69 -18.99 6.11
N CYS A 229 4.69 -18.52 5.35
CA CYS A 229 4.08 -19.30 4.28
C CYS A 229 5.02 -19.52 3.08
N PHE A 230 6.09 -18.72 2.95
CA PHE A 230 7.15 -18.92 1.97
C PHE A 230 8.26 -19.78 2.57
N LYS A 231 8.59 -20.90 1.91
CA LYS A 231 9.69 -21.80 2.31
C LYS A 231 11.06 -21.12 2.25
N GLU A 232 11.17 -20.06 1.45
CA GLU A 232 12.37 -19.26 1.23
C GLU A 232 12.66 -18.31 2.40
N SER A 233 11.70 -18.06 3.30
CA SER A 233 11.77 -17.04 4.35
C SER A 233 12.99 -17.09 5.25
N GLN A 234 13.64 -18.24 5.37
CA GLN A 234 14.86 -18.43 6.17
C GLN A 234 16.16 -18.13 5.41
N ASN A 235 16.10 -17.92 4.08
CA ASN A 235 17.27 -17.84 3.21
C ASN A 235 17.30 -16.58 2.34
N VAL A 236 16.28 -15.72 2.42
CA VAL A 236 16.20 -14.49 1.64
C VAL A 236 15.83 -13.31 2.54
N PRO A 237 16.29 -12.08 2.22
CA PRO A 237 15.91 -10.90 2.97
C PRO A 237 14.41 -10.61 2.85
N ILE A 238 13.86 -10.00 3.90
CA ILE A 238 12.47 -9.57 3.95
C ILE A 238 12.40 -8.04 3.92
N HIS A 239 11.85 -7.52 2.82
CA HIS A 239 11.69 -6.10 2.57
C HIS A 239 10.29 -5.65 2.95
N PHE A 240 10.15 -4.44 3.47
CA PHE A 240 8.85 -3.87 3.83
C PHE A 240 8.62 -2.52 3.16
N ILE A 241 7.44 -2.34 2.59
CA ILE A 241 7.01 -1.12 1.92
C ILE A 241 5.79 -0.55 2.63
N GLY A 242 5.77 0.77 2.81
CA GLY A 242 4.58 1.50 3.24
C GLY A 242 4.76 2.26 4.54
N SER A 243 3.79 3.12 4.84
CA SER A 243 3.86 4.01 6.01
C SER A 243 3.86 3.25 7.33
N ILE A 244 3.09 2.17 7.44
CA ILE A 244 3.02 1.39 8.69
C ILE A 244 4.36 0.69 8.93
N ALA A 245 4.96 0.12 7.89
CA ALA A 245 6.29 -0.47 7.96
C ALA A 245 7.34 0.53 8.44
N HIS A 246 7.41 1.68 7.78
CA HIS A 246 8.41 2.71 8.08
C HIS A 246 8.33 3.23 9.53
N PHE A 247 7.12 3.46 10.06
CA PHE A 247 6.96 3.93 11.44
C PHE A 247 7.03 2.80 12.49
N SER A 248 7.17 1.55 12.07
CA SER A 248 7.26 0.37 12.95
C SER A 248 8.60 -0.36 12.84
N GLU A 249 9.62 0.24 12.20
CA GLU A 249 10.88 -0.42 11.85
C GLU A 249 11.53 -1.15 13.04
N ASP A 250 11.69 -0.48 14.17
CA ASP A 250 12.29 -1.08 15.37
C ASP A 250 11.48 -2.30 15.87
N ILE A 251 10.15 -2.20 15.85
CA ILE A 251 9.25 -3.27 16.31
C ILE A 251 9.25 -4.43 15.33
N ILE A 252 9.29 -4.16 14.02
CA ILE A 252 9.42 -5.20 12.98
C ILE A 252 10.70 -5.97 13.20
N LYS A 253 11.82 -5.27 13.38
CA LYS A 253 13.12 -5.86 13.65
C LYS A 253 13.09 -6.76 14.89
N ASP A 254 12.45 -6.30 15.97
CA ASP A 254 12.30 -7.09 17.19
C ASP A 254 11.40 -8.32 17.01
N CYS A 255 10.30 -8.19 16.28
CA CYS A 255 9.39 -9.30 15.97
C CYS A 255 10.02 -10.37 15.06
N MET A 256 11.01 -10.01 14.24
CA MET A 256 11.68 -10.95 13.33
C MET A 256 12.74 -11.82 14.02
N LYS A 257 13.36 -11.33 15.10
CA LYS A 257 14.44 -12.03 15.81
C LYS A 257 14.07 -13.46 16.26
N PRO A 258 12.90 -13.72 16.88
CA PRO A 258 12.55 -15.08 17.34
C PRO A 258 12.41 -16.10 16.21
N TYR A 259 12.19 -15.63 14.98
CA TYR A 259 12.03 -16.48 13.79
C TYR A 259 13.31 -16.58 12.96
N ASN A 260 14.43 -16.00 13.42
CA ASN A 260 15.71 -15.92 12.71
C ASN A 260 15.60 -15.37 11.27
N LEU A 261 14.68 -14.42 11.06
CA LEU A 261 14.48 -13.81 9.74
C LEU A 261 15.43 -12.63 9.52
N GLU A 262 15.91 -12.49 8.29
CA GLU A 262 16.78 -11.38 7.89
C GLU A 262 15.94 -10.19 7.41
N LEU A 263 16.14 -9.03 8.04
CA LEU A 263 15.51 -7.79 7.63
C LEU A 263 16.27 -7.18 6.44
N GLY A 264 15.56 -6.97 5.33
CA GLY A 264 16.02 -6.22 4.17
C GLY A 264 15.66 -4.74 4.25
N ASN A 265 15.34 -4.15 3.10
CA ASN A 265 15.02 -2.72 2.98
C ASN A 265 13.64 -2.39 3.56
N ILE A 266 13.52 -1.27 4.28
CA ILE A 266 12.24 -0.67 4.66
C ILE A 266 12.05 0.65 3.91
N ILE A 267 11.04 0.72 3.05
CA ILE A 267 10.78 1.84 2.15
C ILE A 267 9.42 2.44 2.44
N ARG A 268 9.36 3.74 2.75
CA ARG A 268 8.08 4.39 3.08
C ARG A 268 7.13 4.50 1.88
N ARG A 269 7.66 4.81 0.70
CA ARG A 269 6.88 5.00 -0.53
C ARG A 269 7.60 4.28 -1.68
N PRO A 270 6.94 3.35 -2.40
CA PRO A 270 7.59 2.58 -3.45
C PRO A 270 8.01 3.48 -4.62
N ILE A 271 7.32 4.60 -4.82
CA ILE A 271 7.53 5.47 -5.98
C ILE A 271 8.98 5.96 -6.12
N ASP A 272 9.69 6.21 -5.02
CA ASP A 272 11.06 6.74 -5.11
C ASP A 272 12.03 5.62 -5.58
N GLY A 273 11.92 4.39 -5.04
CA GLY A 273 12.69 3.24 -5.51
C GLY A 273 12.30 2.80 -6.93
N LEU A 274 11.02 2.97 -7.30
CA LEU A 274 10.54 2.67 -8.65
C LEU A 274 11.18 3.59 -9.70
N ILE A 275 11.36 4.88 -9.41
CA ILE A 275 12.08 5.80 -10.30
C ILE A 275 13.50 5.30 -10.56
N ASP A 276 14.22 4.91 -9.51
CA ASP A 276 15.59 4.42 -9.62
C ASP A 276 15.66 3.12 -10.42
N TYR A 277 14.70 2.21 -10.22
CA TYR A 277 14.58 1.01 -11.05
C TYR A 277 14.43 1.34 -12.55
N TYR A 278 13.58 2.30 -12.90
CA TYR A 278 13.39 2.69 -14.31
C TYR A 278 14.63 3.29 -14.93
N ARG A 279 15.35 4.15 -14.20
CA ARG A 279 16.62 4.73 -14.63
C ARG A 279 17.67 3.68 -14.92
N GLN A 280 17.72 2.63 -14.12
CA GLN A 280 18.77 1.61 -14.19
C GLN A 280 18.45 0.45 -15.14
N ASN A 281 17.16 0.16 -15.40
CA ASN A 281 16.76 -1.08 -16.09
C ASN A 281 15.81 -0.88 -17.29
N LYS A 282 15.17 0.28 -17.44
CA LYS A 282 14.17 0.52 -18.50
C LYS A 282 14.55 1.64 -19.45
N LEU A 283 15.34 2.62 -18.98
CA LEU A 283 15.82 3.77 -19.74
C LEU A 283 17.32 3.67 -20.09
N SER A 284 18.04 2.73 -19.48
CA SER A 284 19.45 2.43 -19.73
C SER A 284 19.69 1.70 -21.04
#